data_AF-A0A661XLN6-F1
#
_entry.id   AF-A0A661XLN6-F1
#
_cell.length_a   1.000
_cell.length_b   1.000
_cell.length_c   1.000
_cell.angle_alpha   90.00
_cell.angle_beta   90.00
_cell.angle_gamma   90.00
#
_symmetry.space_group_name_H-M   'P 1'
#
loop_
_entity.id
_entity.type
_entity.pdbx_description
1 polymer ?
#
loop_
_entity_poly.entity_id
_entity_poly.type
_entity_poly.pdbx_seq_one_letter_code
_entity_poly.pdbx_strand_id
1 'polypeptide(L)'
;MSETKIILAAYVVAIYAICTCGCVPDRGAYTPSIPGHKVETLGEGVFARILVPAGSSVNQNVRGAPEEPKPFDFLPYPGNWAEIIQPQSPNESLGHIPFRVMILTDALAKGSTLGIKPIAVLQLDSAGIPRDIIIAVPADSLLMSLQIDGFVDLITEYEPVRYILQTWFVNHRGFGAFEVVGWRDEAYANKLLSVDTIPIH
;
A
#
# COMPACT_ATOMS: atom_id res chain seq x y z
N MET A 1 10.29 -6.16 -55.63
CA MET A 1 9.81 -6.90 -54.43
C MET A 1 10.85 -7.97 -54.11
N SER A 2 11.66 -7.94 -53.07
CA SER A 2 11.80 -7.00 -51.95
C SER A 2 13.15 -7.27 -51.28
N GLU A 3 14.22 -6.69 -51.83
CA GLU A 3 15.53 -6.63 -51.13
C GLU A 3 15.42 -5.80 -49.82
N THR A 4 14.38 -4.97 -49.73
CA THR A 4 13.99 -4.22 -48.53
C THR A 4 13.62 -5.10 -47.33
N LYS A 5 13.18 -6.36 -47.54
CA LYS A 5 12.81 -7.26 -46.44
C LYS A 5 14.02 -7.88 -45.73
N ILE A 6 15.16 -8.02 -46.41
CA ILE A 6 16.36 -8.62 -45.82
C ILE A 6 17.10 -7.60 -44.94
N ILE A 7 17.10 -6.33 -45.33
CA ILE A 7 17.74 -5.25 -44.55
C ILE A 7 16.95 -4.96 -43.25
N LEU A 8 15.62 -5.08 -43.27
CA LEU A 8 14.80 -4.90 -42.05
C LEU A 8 15.02 -6.03 -41.03
N ALA A 9 15.18 -7.28 -41.47
CA ALA A 9 15.41 -8.41 -40.58
C ALA A 9 16.77 -8.34 -39.87
N ALA A 10 17.81 -7.84 -40.55
CA ALA A 10 19.13 -7.64 -39.95
C ALA A 10 19.14 -6.53 -38.87
N TYR A 11 18.33 -5.47 -39.04
CA TYR A 11 18.20 -4.41 -38.04
C TYR A 11 17.43 -4.84 -36.79
N VAL A 12 16.40 -5.69 -36.94
CA VAL A 12 15.60 -6.18 -35.80
C VAL A 12 16.40 -7.15 -34.91
N VAL A 13 17.33 -7.92 -35.49
CA VAL A 13 18.22 -8.81 -34.71
C VAL A 13 19.35 -8.04 -34.00
N ALA A 14 19.84 -6.95 -34.59
CA ALA A 14 20.91 -6.14 -33.99
C ALA A 14 20.43 -5.31 -32.77
N ILE A 15 19.15 -4.94 -32.71
CA ILE A 15 18.58 -4.22 -31.54
C ILE A 15 18.35 -5.17 -30.36
N TYR A 16 18.15 -6.47 -30.58
CA TYR A 16 17.99 -7.46 -29.52
C TYR A 16 19.32 -7.90 -28.86
N ALA A 17 20.48 -7.55 -29.45
CA ALA A 17 21.78 -8.03 -29.00
C ALA A 17 22.60 -7.02 -28.16
N ILE A 18 22.06 -5.84 -27.83
CA ILE A 18 22.81 -4.76 -27.13
C ILE A 18 22.35 -4.53 -25.67
N CYS A 19 21.43 -5.32 -25.11
CA CYS A 19 20.95 -5.11 -23.73
C CYS A 19 21.09 -6.31 -22.78
N THR A 20 22.19 -7.07 -22.86
CA THR A 20 22.49 -8.13 -21.87
C THR A 20 23.66 -7.83 -20.93
N CYS A 21 24.11 -6.58 -20.83
CA CYS A 21 25.04 -6.15 -19.77
C CYS A 21 24.58 -4.83 -19.15
N GLY A 22 23.38 -4.83 -18.58
CA GLY A 22 22.98 -3.85 -17.60
C GLY A 22 23.06 -4.50 -16.23
N CYS A 23 24.16 -4.27 -15.51
CA CYS A 23 24.24 -4.53 -14.08
C CYS A 23 23.06 -3.85 -13.39
N VAL A 24 22.03 -4.62 -13.04
CA VAL A 24 21.10 -4.20 -11.99
C VAL A 24 21.96 -4.15 -10.73
N PRO A 25 22.18 -2.99 -10.09
CA PRO A 25 22.80 -2.99 -8.78
C PRO A 25 21.88 -3.82 -7.90
N ASP A 26 22.40 -4.95 -7.42
CA ASP A 26 21.81 -5.73 -6.36
C ASP A 26 21.66 -4.78 -5.17
N ARG A 27 20.48 -4.15 -5.06
CA ARG A 27 20.06 -3.49 -3.83
C ARG A 27 19.82 -4.65 -2.89
N GLY A 28 20.90 -5.05 -2.22
CA GLY A 28 20.93 -6.21 -1.36
C GLY A 28 19.66 -6.24 -0.54
N ALA A 29 18.97 -7.37 -0.58
CA ALA A 29 17.80 -7.59 0.23
C ALA A 29 18.14 -7.16 1.66
N TYR A 30 17.57 -6.04 2.10
CA TYR A 30 17.65 -5.65 3.50
C TYR A 30 16.82 -6.68 4.27
N THR A 31 17.46 -7.76 4.68
CA THR A 31 16.94 -8.65 5.69
C THR A 31 17.40 -8.09 7.02
N PRO A 32 16.55 -7.39 7.80
CA PRO A 32 16.84 -7.25 9.21
C PRO A 32 16.77 -8.67 9.77
N SER A 33 17.94 -9.25 10.02
CA SER A 33 18.05 -10.41 10.89
C SER A 33 17.52 -9.97 12.26
N ILE A 34 16.44 -10.58 12.73
CA ILE A 34 15.94 -10.34 14.07
C ILE A 34 16.24 -11.59 14.92
N PRO A 35 17.40 -11.66 15.58
CA PRO A 35 17.54 -12.45 16.79
C PRO A 35 17.08 -11.59 17.99
N GLY A 36 15.90 -11.89 18.52
CA GLY A 36 15.41 -11.37 19.81
C GLY A 36 14.97 -9.91 19.79
N HIS A 37 13.79 -9.62 19.23
CA HIS A 37 13.18 -8.30 19.40
C HIS A 37 12.65 -8.12 20.83
N LYS A 38 13.37 -7.33 21.62
CA LYS A 38 12.72 -6.39 22.53
C LYS A 38 11.92 -5.42 21.66
N VAL A 39 10.65 -5.24 21.97
CA VAL A 39 9.80 -4.21 21.36
C VAL A 39 10.43 -2.86 21.70
N GLU A 40 11.17 -2.28 20.76
CA GLU A 40 11.60 -0.90 20.86
C GLU A 40 10.32 -0.05 20.86
N THR A 41 10.21 0.83 21.85
CA THR A 41 9.08 1.76 21.97
C THR A 41 9.01 2.61 20.71
N LEU A 42 7.99 2.37 19.89
CA LEU A 42 7.65 3.22 18.74
C LEU A 42 7.48 4.65 19.29
N GLY A 43 8.23 5.62 18.73
CA GLY A 43 8.20 7.03 19.18
C GLY A 43 6.89 7.74 18.85
N GLU A 44 6.90 9.08 18.85
CA GLU A 44 5.76 9.88 18.39
C GLU A 44 5.54 9.69 16.88
N GLY A 45 4.30 9.40 16.47
CA GLY A 45 3.92 9.24 15.07
C GLY A 45 2.91 8.13 14.83
N VAL A 46 2.47 7.98 13.58
CA VAL A 46 1.59 6.88 13.14
C VAL A 46 2.47 5.78 12.57
N PHE A 47 2.34 4.56 13.11
CA PHE A 47 3.08 3.40 12.64
C PHE A 47 2.14 2.38 12.02
N ALA A 48 2.63 1.64 11.03
CA ALA A 48 1.87 0.60 10.38
C ALA A 48 2.70 -0.66 10.20
N ARG A 49 2.05 -1.82 10.35
CA ARG A 49 2.65 -3.14 10.08
C ARG A 49 2.15 -3.68 8.76
N ILE A 50 3.09 -4.10 7.92
CA ILE A 50 2.79 -4.64 6.60
C ILE A 50 2.12 -6.00 6.76
N LEU A 51 0.92 -6.11 6.19
CA LEU A 51 0.19 -7.34 6.06
C LEU A 51 0.53 -7.97 4.70
N VAL A 52 0.28 -7.26 3.60
CA VAL A 52 0.52 -7.76 2.25
C VAL A 52 1.49 -6.83 1.51
N PRO A 53 2.66 -7.33 1.06
CA PRO A 53 3.58 -6.57 0.24
C PRO A 53 2.94 -6.09 -1.07
N ALA A 54 3.33 -4.91 -1.55
CA ALA A 54 3.00 -4.45 -2.90
C ALA A 54 3.39 -5.51 -3.94
N GLY A 55 2.57 -5.70 -4.98
CA GLY A 55 2.82 -6.71 -6.01
C GLY A 55 2.43 -8.15 -5.64
N SER A 56 1.85 -8.38 -4.45
CA SER A 56 1.34 -9.70 -4.07
C SER A 56 -0.11 -9.92 -4.51
N SER A 57 -0.47 -11.15 -4.87
CA SER A 57 -1.87 -11.55 -5.20
C SER A 57 -2.50 -12.44 -4.13
N VAL A 58 -2.04 -12.38 -2.87
CA VAL A 58 -2.53 -13.23 -1.77
C VAL A 58 -3.50 -12.45 -0.91
N ASN A 59 -4.74 -12.92 -0.77
CA ASN A 59 -5.68 -12.38 0.20
C ASN A 59 -5.30 -12.85 1.61
N GLN A 60 -5.19 -11.94 2.57
CA GLN A 60 -5.07 -12.33 3.96
C GLN A 60 -6.44 -12.52 4.57
N ASN A 61 -6.68 -13.73 5.06
CA ASN A 61 -7.80 -13.98 5.94
C ASN A 61 -7.64 -13.10 7.18
N VAL A 62 -8.60 -12.18 7.33
CA VAL A 62 -8.74 -11.37 8.53
C VAL A 62 -9.09 -12.35 9.65
N ARG A 63 -8.12 -12.63 10.52
CA ARG A 63 -8.25 -13.24 11.86
C ARG A 63 -9.37 -14.29 12.01
N GLY A 64 -9.02 -15.58 11.92
CA GLY A 64 -9.81 -16.66 12.53
C GLY A 64 -10.74 -17.47 11.60
N ALA A 65 -10.77 -17.21 10.29
CA ALA A 65 -11.40 -18.13 9.35
C ALA A 65 -10.44 -19.28 8.99
N PRO A 66 -10.87 -20.56 9.05
CA PRO A 66 -10.04 -21.74 8.77
C PRO A 66 -9.70 -21.92 7.28
N GLU A 67 -10.05 -20.97 6.42
CA GLU A 67 -9.73 -21.08 5.00
C GLU A 67 -8.25 -20.75 4.75
N GLU A 68 -7.63 -21.43 3.79
CA GLU A 68 -6.28 -21.09 3.35
C GLU A 68 -6.28 -19.74 2.61
N PRO A 69 -5.16 -18.99 2.61
CA PRO A 69 -5.04 -17.77 1.82
C PRO A 69 -5.37 -18.06 0.36
N LYS A 70 -6.49 -17.56 -0.14
CA LYS A 70 -6.90 -17.77 -1.53
C LYS A 70 -6.19 -16.75 -2.43
N PRO A 71 -5.57 -17.19 -3.54
CA PRO A 71 -5.10 -16.27 -4.57
C PRO A 71 -6.22 -15.39 -5.07
N PHE A 72 -5.87 -14.14 -5.35
CA PHE A 72 -6.74 -13.13 -5.88
C PHE A 72 -6.75 -13.24 -7.41
N ASP A 73 -7.91 -13.45 -8.04
CA ASP A 73 -8.05 -13.47 -9.51
C ASP A 73 -8.22 -12.04 -10.05
N PHE A 74 -7.21 -11.22 -9.81
CA PHE A 74 -7.14 -9.81 -10.24
C PHE A 74 -5.68 -9.33 -10.26
N LEU A 75 -5.47 -8.06 -10.61
CA LEU A 75 -4.16 -7.44 -10.46
C LEU A 75 -3.68 -7.48 -9.00
N PRO A 76 -2.37 -7.69 -8.77
CA PRO A 76 -1.77 -7.61 -7.45
C PRO A 76 -2.03 -6.27 -6.75
N TYR A 77 -1.81 -6.22 -5.43
CA TYR A 77 -1.93 -4.99 -4.66
C TYR A 77 -1.02 -3.88 -5.23
N PRO A 78 -1.55 -2.69 -5.56
CA PRO A 78 -0.77 -1.59 -6.16
C PRO A 78 0.13 -0.85 -5.15
N GLY A 79 0.03 -1.18 -3.86
CA GLY A 79 0.86 -0.66 -2.78
C GLY A 79 0.89 -1.65 -1.62
N ASN A 80 1.59 -1.30 -0.54
CA ASN A 80 1.71 -2.18 0.62
C ASN A 80 0.44 -2.08 1.47
N TRP A 81 -0.27 -3.20 1.64
CA TRP A 81 -1.44 -3.28 2.50
C TRP A 81 -1.01 -3.52 3.94
N ALA A 82 -1.45 -2.67 4.85
CA ALA A 82 -1.01 -2.67 6.22
C ALA A 82 -2.15 -2.36 7.20
N GLU A 83 -1.87 -2.60 8.46
CA GLU A 83 -2.71 -2.17 9.58
C GLU A 83 -1.96 -1.19 10.46
N ILE A 84 -2.69 -0.21 10.99
CA ILE A 84 -2.10 0.78 11.88
C ILE A 84 -1.84 0.14 13.24
N ILE A 85 -0.62 0.32 13.73
CA ILE A 85 -0.21 -0.01 15.08
C ILE A 85 -0.22 1.32 15.83
N GLN A 86 -1.27 1.57 16.61
CA GLN A 86 -1.24 2.69 17.53
C GLN A 86 -0.19 2.41 18.62
N PRO A 87 0.50 3.43 19.14
CA PRO A 87 1.21 3.31 20.41
C PRO A 87 0.22 2.78 21.45
N GLN A 88 0.64 1.76 22.20
CA GLN A 88 -0.16 1.02 23.19
C GLN A 88 -1.10 1.94 23.99
N SER A 89 -2.40 1.92 23.68
CA SER A 89 -3.40 2.39 24.61
C SER A 89 -3.49 1.36 25.75
N PRO A 90 -3.50 1.76 27.04
CA PRO A 90 -3.52 0.83 28.17
C PRO A 90 -4.74 -0.12 28.20
N ASN A 91 -5.73 0.08 27.33
CA ASN A 91 -6.96 -0.69 27.24
C ASN A 91 -7.01 -1.59 25.98
N GLU A 92 -5.98 -2.42 25.76
CA GLU A 92 -5.96 -3.44 24.69
C GLU A 92 -7.07 -4.52 24.79
N SER A 93 -7.88 -4.50 25.85
CA SER A 93 -8.86 -5.54 26.18
C SER A 93 -10.19 -5.46 25.40
N LEU A 94 -10.40 -4.46 24.53
CA LEU A 94 -11.67 -4.26 23.82
C LEU A 94 -11.58 -4.37 22.29
N GLY A 95 -10.80 -5.32 21.78
CA GLY A 95 -11.04 -5.91 20.45
C GLY A 95 -11.19 -4.93 19.28
N HIS A 96 -10.47 -3.80 19.29
CA HIS A 96 -10.53 -2.83 18.20
C HIS A 96 -9.96 -3.43 16.92
N ILE A 97 -10.72 -3.33 15.83
CA ILE A 97 -10.25 -3.70 14.49
C ILE A 97 -9.34 -2.56 14.02
N PRO A 98 -8.04 -2.80 13.82
CA PRO A 98 -7.13 -1.72 13.45
C PRO A 98 -7.46 -1.20 12.05
N PHE A 99 -7.42 0.13 11.90
CA PHE A 99 -7.60 0.81 10.63
C PHE A 99 -6.70 0.21 9.54
N ARG A 100 -7.23 0.12 8.33
CA ARG A 100 -6.51 -0.40 7.15
C ARG A 100 -5.86 0.75 6.39
N VAL A 101 -4.63 0.54 5.95
CA VAL A 101 -3.86 1.54 5.22
C VAL A 101 -3.18 0.93 4.00
N MET A 102 -3.19 1.66 2.89
CA MET A 102 -2.42 1.40 1.68
C MET A 102 -1.22 2.35 1.66
N ILE A 103 -0.01 1.81 1.74
CA ILE A 103 1.23 2.59 1.80
C ILE A 103 1.90 2.56 0.43
N LEU A 104 2.07 3.75 -0.16
CA LEU A 104 2.64 3.94 -1.48
C LEU A 104 4.17 4.06 -1.38
N THR A 105 4.84 2.94 -1.60
CA THR A 105 6.30 2.82 -1.68
C THR A 105 6.64 1.50 -2.38
N ASP A 106 7.93 1.23 -2.58
CA ASP A 106 8.44 -0.07 -3.02
C ASP A 106 7.91 -1.20 -2.13
N ALA A 107 7.94 -2.44 -2.62
CA ALA A 107 7.45 -3.59 -1.87
C ALA A 107 8.24 -3.78 -0.56
N LEU A 108 7.51 -3.87 0.56
CA LEU A 108 8.06 -4.11 1.90
C LEU A 108 7.75 -5.53 2.37
N ALA A 109 8.61 -6.09 3.21
CA ALA A 109 8.42 -7.44 3.72
C ALA A 109 7.20 -7.54 4.63
N LYS A 110 6.41 -8.62 4.51
CA LYS A 110 5.31 -8.90 5.45
C LYS A 110 5.84 -8.92 6.89
N GLY A 111 5.11 -8.26 7.80
CA GLY A 111 5.47 -8.14 9.20
C GLY A 111 6.41 -6.97 9.52
N SER A 112 7.02 -6.33 8.52
CA SER A 112 7.81 -5.11 8.76
C SER A 112 6.91 -4.00 9.29
N THR A 113 7.48 -3.12 10.11
CA THR A 113 6.80 -1.95 10.66
C THR A 113 7.55 -0.70 10.25
N LEU A 114 6.83 0.37 9.92
CA LEU A 114 7.41 1.68 9.59
C LEU A 114 6.50 2.81 10.02
N GLY A 115 7.09 3.98 10.24
CA GLY A 115 6.36 5.24 10.40
C GLY A 115 5.75 5.67 9.06
N ILE A 116 4.53 6.19 9.10
CA ILE A 116 3.78 6.61 7.92
C ILE A 116 3.24 8.03 8.07
N LYS A 117 3.03 8.70 6.93
CA LYS A 117 2.31 9.96 6.79
C LYS A 117 1.02 9.69 6.01
N PRO A 118 -0.17 9.74 6.65
CA PRO A 118 -1.44 9.72 5.94
C PRO A 118 -1.55 10.92 5.01
N ILE A 119 -1.99 10.69 3.77
CA ILE A 119 -2.15 11.73 2.75
C ILE A 119 -3.59 11.87 2.25
N ALA A 120 -4.42 10.84 2.43
CA ALA A 120 -5.81 10.86 2.01
C ALA A 120 -6.62 9.72 2.65
N VAL A 121 -7.95 9.78 2.50
CA VAL A 121 -8.86 8.66 2.78
C VAL A 121 -9.76 8.42 1.57
N LEU A 122 -9.79 7.19 1.08
CA LEU A 122 -10.79 6.71 0.12
C LEU A 122 -11.98 6.15 0.90
N GLN A 123 -13.15 6.73 0.67
CA GLN A 123 -14.41 6.30 1.28
C GLN A 123 -15.17 5.42 0.30
N LEU A 124 -15.45 4.20 0.71
CA LEU A 124 -16.20 3.20 -0.05
C LEU A 124 -17.46 2.80 0.72
N ASP A 125 -18.46 2.35 -0.01
CA ASP A 125 -19.62 1.65 0.53
C ASP A 125 -19.59 0.18 0.06
N SER A 126 -19.89 -0.74 0.96
CA SER A 126 -20.02 -2.16 0.67
C SER A 126 -21.38 -2.63 1.11
N ALA A 127 -22.38 -2.56 0.21
CA ALA A 127 -23.76 -2.95 0.48
C ALA A 127 -24.36 -2.25 1.72
N GLY A 128 -24.19 -0.93 1.80
CA GLY A 128 -24.67 -0.08 2.88
C GLY A 128 -23.75 -0.03 4.10
N ILE A 129 -22.58 -0.68 4.06
CA ILE A 129 -21.61 -0.64 5.14
C ILE A 129 -20.40 0.23 4.74
N PRO A 130 -20.20 1.39 5.38
CA PRO A 130 -19.06 2.27 5.09
C PRO A 130 -17.70 1.59 5.31
N ARG A 131 -16.74 1.94 4.48
CA ARG A 131 -15.34 1.48 4.52
C ARG A 131 -14.42 2.64 4.21
N ASP A 132 -13.68 3.09 5.22
CA ASP A 132 -12.61 4.06 5.02
C ASP A 132 -11.28 3.33 4.84
N ILE A 133 -10.59 3.63 3.74
CA ILE A 133 -9.23 3.14 3.46
C ILE A 133 -8.28 4.34 3.50
N ILE A 134 -7.33 4.30 4.42
CA ILE A 134 -6.31 5.35 4.53
C ILE A 134 -5.26 5.13 3.43
N ILE A 135 -4.88 6.19 2.73
CA ILE A 135 -3.75 6.20 1.82
C ILE A 135 -2.61 6.95 2.50
N ALA A 136 -1.42 6.37 2.50
CA ALA A 136 -0.26 6.92 3.17
C ALA A 136 1.03 6.75 2.35
N VAL A 137 2.04 7.54 2.70
CA VAL A 137 3.43 7.37 2.27
C VAL A 137 4.31 7.11 3.49
N PRO A 138 5.54 6.59 3.33
CA PRO A 138 6.48 6.50 4.44
C PRO A 138 6.73 7.88 5.08
N ALA A 139 6.91 7.93 6.40
CA ALA A 139 7.31 9.18 7.07
C ALA A 139 8.78 9.54 6.75
N ASP A 140 9.61 8.54 6.50
CA ASP A 140 10.98 8.71 6.03
C ASP A 140 11.01 8.95 4.51
N SER A 141 11.47 10.13 4.10
CA SER A 141 11.64 10.52 2.70
C SER A 141 12.52 9.58 1.88
N LEU A 142 13.49 8.88 2.50
CA LEU A 142 14.37 7.94 1.81
C LEU A 142 13.63 6.68 1.35
N LEU A 143 12.49 6.39 1.96
CA LEU A 143 11.61 5.29 1.60
C LEU A 143 10.50 5.73 0.63
N MET A 144 10.35 7.02 0.33
CA MET A 144 9.30 7.49 -0.58
C MET A 144 9.68 7.20 -2.04
N SER A 145 8.88 6.38 -2.74
CA SER A 145 8.99 6.23 -4.20
C SER A 145 8.20 7.30 -4.96
N LEU A 146 7.22 7.93 -4.30
CA LEU A 146 6.41 9.04 -4.79
C LEU A 146 6.55 10.22 -3.83
N GLN A 147 6.89 11.40 -4.35
CA GLN A 147 7.06 12.63 -3.55
C GLN A 147 5.70 13.32 -3.40
N ILE A 148 4.80 12.69 -2.63
CA ILE A 148 3.45 13.19 -2.34
C ILE A 148 3.43 13.69 -0.91
N ASP A 149 3.13 14.97 -0.70
CA ASP A 149 3.12 15.55 0.64
C ASP A 149 1.75 15.56 1.31
N GLY A 150 0.67 15.59 0.53
CA GLY A 150 -0.70 15.56 1.04
C GLY A 150 -1.74 15.35 -0.04
N PHE A 151 -3.01 15.59 0.30
CA PHE A 151 -4.13 15.33 -0.59
C PHE A 151 -4.12 16.20 -1.84
N VAL A 152 -3.67 17.46 -1.72
CA VAL A 152 -3.60 18.39 -2.86
C VAL A 152 -2.71 17.81 -3.96
N ASP A 153 -1.50 17.38 -3.63
CA ASP A 153 -0.59 16.76 -4.60
C ASP A 153 -1.21 15.52 -5.23
N LEU A 154 -1.93 14.72 -4.45
CA LEU A 154 -2.62 13.51 -4.93
C LEU A 154 -3.71 13.82 -5.98
N ILE A 155 -4.37 14.97 -5.89
CA ILE A 155 -5.43 15.37 -6.83
C ILE A 155 -4.95 16.27 -7.97
N THR A 156 -3.78 16.91 -7.86
CA THR A 156 -3.24 17.79 -8.91
C THR A 156 -2.09 17.14 -9.68
N GLU A 157 -1.05 16.68 -9.00
CA GLU A 157 0.19 16.19 -9.62
C GLU A 157 0.18 14.67 -9.82
N TYR A 158 -0.49 13.94 -8.92
CA TYR A 158 -0.55 12.48 -8.90
C TYR A 158 -1.98 11.94 -9.10
N GLU A 159 -2.83 12.68 -9.82
CA GLU A 159 -4.21 12.27 -10.11
C GLU A 159 -4.32 10.85 -10.70
N PRO A 160 -3.44 10.42 -11.64
CA PRO A 160 -3.48 9.05 -12.15
C PRO A 160 -3.28 7.99 -11.06
N VAL A 161 -2.47 8.27 -10.03
CA VAL A 161 -2.27 7.36 -8.89
C VAL A 161 -3.58 7.21 -8.12
N ARG A 162 -4.25 8.33 -7.81
CA ARG A 162 -5.57 8.34 -7.16
C ARG A 162 -6.59 7.55 -7.96
N TYR A 163 -6.64 7.74 -9.27
CA TYR A 163 -7.54 7.02 -10.17
C TYR A 163 -7.28 5.52 -10.19
N ILE A 164 -6.00 5.09 -10.26
CA ILE A 164 -5.61 3.67 -10.21
C ILE A 164 -6.04 3.04 -8.89
N LEU A 165 -5.78 3.70 -7.76
CA LEU A 165 -6.15 3.21 -6.43
C LEU A 165 -7.67 3.04 -6.31
N GLN A 166 -8.43 4.08 -6.68
CA GLN A 166 -9.89 4.01 -6.67
C GLN A 166 -10.41 2.85 -7.53
N THR A 167 -9.90 2.76 -8.76
CA THR A 167 -10.31 1.72 -9.72
C THR A 167 -9.99 0.33 -9.19
N TRP A 168 -8.80 0.13 -8.60
CA TRP A 168 -8.42 -1.14 -8.03
C TRP A 168 -9.35 -1.54 -6.87
N PHE A 169 -9.61 -0.63 -5.92
CA PHE A 169 -10.47 -0.93 -4.77
C PHE A 169 -11.94 -1.19 -5.14
N VAL A 170 -12.46 -0.55 -6.19
CA VAL A 170 -13.84 -0.79 -6.63
C VAL A 170 -13.99 -2.16 -7.32
N ASN A 171 -12.94 -2.63 -8.00
CA ASN A 171 -13.06 -3.78 -8.89
C ASN A 171 -12.44 -5.07 -8.35
N HIS A 172 -11.53 -5.02 -7.38
CA HIS A 172 -10.79 -6.21 -6.97
C HIS A 172 -11.72 -7.33 -6.45
N ARG A 173 -12.80 -7.01 -5.73
CA ARG A 173 -13.76 -8.03 -5.26
C ARG A 173 -14.87 -8.40 -6.26
N GLY A 174 -14.72 -8.00 -7.51
CA GLY A 174 -15.74 -8.14 -8.54
C GLY A 174 -16.69 -6.95 -8.62
N PHE A 175 -17.43 -6.89 -9.72
CA PHE A 175 -18.33 -5.79 -10.05
C PHE A 175 -19.40 -5.59 -8.97
N GLY A 176 -19.58 -4.33 -8.51
CA GLY A 176 -20.61 -3.95 -7.53
C GLY A 176 -20.29 -4.33 -6.08
N ALA A 177 -19.09 -4.86 -5.80
CA ALA A 177 -18.69 -5.19 -4.42
C ALA A 177 -18.43 -3.94 -3.57
N PHE A 178 -17.93 -2.88 -4.20
CA PHE A 178 -17.71 -1.58 -3.57
C PHE A 178 -18.20 -0.45 -4.46
N GLU A 179 -18.77 0.58 -3.85
CA GLU A 179 -19.13 1.84 -4.49
C GLU A 179 -18.29 2.98 -3.92
N VAL A 180 -17.93 3.96 -4.75
CA VAL A 180 -17.16 5.12 -4.31
C VAL A 180 -18.09 6.13 -3.67
N VAL A 181 -17.88 6.42 -2.39
CA VAL A 181 -18.54 7.53 -1.70
C VAL A 181 -17.78 8.83 -1.94
N GLY A 182 -16.44 8.78 -1.90
CA GLY A 182 -15.61 9.94 -2.21
C GLY A 182 -14.21 9.86 -1.62
N TRP A 183 -13.52 10.99 -1.63
CA TRP A 183 -12.20 11.16 -1.04
C TRP A 183 -12.23 12.22 0.07
N ARG A 184 -11.34 12.06 1.06
CA ARG A 184 -11.06 13.05 2.11
C ARG A 184 -9.55 13.27 2.22
N ASP A 185 -9.20 14.39 2.81
CA ASP A 185 -7.82 14.84 2.97
C ASP A 185 -7.09 14.19 4.16
N GLU A 186 -5.82 14.53 4.30
CA GLU A 186 -4.97 14.13 5.42
C GLU A 186 -5.50 14.63 6.78
N ALA A 187 -6.21 15.77 6.83
CA ALA A 187 -6.78 16.29 8.07
C ALA A 187 -7.90 15.37 8.58
N TYR A 188 -8.75 14.87 7.68
CA TYR A 188 -9.73 13.84 8.01
C TYR A 188 -9.07 12.53 8.45
N ALA A 189 -8.01 12.09 7.76
CA ALA A 189 -7.25 10.90 8.13
C ALA A 189 -6.69 11.02 9.56
N ASN A 190 -6.05 12.15 9.87
CA ASN A 190 -5.50 12.41 11.19
C ASN A 190 -6.59 12.43 12.27
N LYS A 191 -7.76 13.00 11.96
CA LYS A 191 -8.91 12.95 12.85
C LYS A 191 -9.36 11.52 13.13
N LEU A 192 -9.47 10.66 12.11
CA LEU A 192 -9.83 9.25 12.30
C LEU A 192 -8.84 8.54 13.25
N LEU A 193 -7.55 8.88 13.12
CA LEU A 193 -6.48 8.26 13.91
C LEU A 193 -6.34 8.86 15.32
N SER A 194 -6.82 10.09 15.54
CA SER A 194 -6.78 10.75 16.85
C SER A 194 -7.99 10.43 17.74
N VAL A 195 -9.06 9.83 17.21
CA VAL A 195 -10.34 9.65 17.92
C VAL A 195 -10.26 8.69 19.12
N ASP A 196 -9.15 7.97 19.33
CA ASP A 196 -8.95 7.14 20.53
C ASP A 196 -8.42 7.91 21.76
N THR A 197 -8.20 9.23 21.68
CA THR A 197 -8.08 10.07 22.89
C THR A 197 -9.45 10.59 23.33
N ILE A 198 -10.35 9.71 23.77
CA ILE A 198 -11.53 10.13 24.54
C ILE A 198 -11.06 10.33 25.99
N PRO A 199 -11.11 11.55 26.56
CA PRO A 199 -10.93 11.72 27.99
C PRO A 199 -12.14 11.07 28.68
N ILE A 200 -11.89 10.00 29.41
CA ILE A 200 -12.81 9.47 30.41
C ILE A 200 -12.86 10.49 31.55
N HIS A 201 -14.02 11.16 31.70
CA HIS A 201 -14.39 11.85 32.94
C HIS A 201 -14.93 10.84 33.95
#